data_AF-U1QN79-F1
#
_entry.id   AF-U1QN79-F1
#
_cell.length_a   1.000
_cell.length_b   1.000
_cell.length_c   1.000
_cell.angle_alpha   90.00
_cell.angle_beta   90.00
_cell.angle_gamma   90.00
#
_symmetry.space_group_name_H-M   'P 1'
#
loop_
_entity.id
_entity.type
_entity.pdbx_description
1 polymer ?
#
loop_
_entity_poly.entity_id
_entity_poly.type
_entity_poly.pdbx_seq_one_letter_code
_entity_poly.pdbx_strand_id
1 'polypeptide(L)'
;MPTGGRSKRLTERKLGRRDLTHPHENEQPFERSKTIEIPDNVTCVVVRGHDQTHGYGGRVVVVNLAAGEQNAIRQGSDQQALSEDDCPV
;
A
#
# COMPACT_ATOMS: atom_id res chain seq x y z
N MET A 1 9.75 -31.18 10.37
CA MET A 1 10.13 -30.70 9.03
C MET A 1 9.18 -29.58 8.66
N PRO A 2 9.49 -28.29 8.84
CA PRO A 2 8.57 -27.25 8.37
C PRO A 2 8.76 -27.11 6.86
N THR A 3 7.69 -27.34 6.10
CA THR A 3 7.63 -27.00 4.67
C THR A 3 7.64 -25.48 4.56
N GLY A 4 8.84 -24.90 4.39
CA GLY A 4 8.99 -23.48 4.09
C GLY A 4 8.39 -23.19 2.72
N GLY A 5 7.14 -22.72 2.70
CA GLY A 5 6.54 -22.15 1.50
C GLY A 5 7.38 -20.98 1.01
N ARG A 6 7.78 -21.00 -0.26
CA ARG A 6 8.49 -19.86 -0.86
C ARG A 6 7.47 -18.76 -1.11
N SER A 7 7.30 -17.89 -0.14
CA SER A 7 6.55 -16.64 -0.28
C SER A 7 7.19 -15.81 -1.39
N LYS A 8 6.44 -15.49 -2.46
CA LYS A 8 6.95 -14.68 -3.56
C LYS A 8 6.73 -13.20 -3.25
N ARG A 9 7.62 -12.35 -3.76
CA ARG A 9 7.52 -10.90 -3.61
C ARG A 9 6.45 -10.34 -4.55
N LEU A 10 5.63 -9.41 -4.07
CA LEU A 10 4.78 -8.59 -4.92
C LEU A 10 5.64 -7.73 -5.85
N THR A 11 5.24 -7.65 -7.11
CA THR A 11 5.91 -6.81 -8.10
C THR A 11 5.46 -5.36 -7.99
N GLU A 12 6.40 -4.45 -7.74
CA GLU A 12 6.11 -3.04 -7.49
C GLU A 12 6.05 -2.25 -8.81
N ARG A 13 4.87 -2.24 -9.45
CA ARG A 13 4.56 -1.33 -10.56
C ARG A 13 3.71 -0.18 -10.04
N LYS A 14 4.19 1.06 -10.20
CA LYS A 14 3.45 2.26 -9.79
C LYS A 14 2.24 2.48 -10.71
N LEU A 15 1.03 2.31 -10.18
CA LEU A 15 -0.23 2.53 -10.90
C LEU A 15 -0.70 3.99 -10.85
N GLY A 16 -0.34 4.72 -9.79
CA GLY A 16 -0.73 6.11 -9.60
C GLY A 16 -0.01 6.78 -8.44
N ARG A 17 -0.16 8.11 -8.35
CA ARG A 17 0.26 8.92 -7.21
C ARG A 17 -0.57 10.20 -7.17
N ARG A 18 -0.77 10.71 -5.96
CA ARG A 18 -1.24 12.08 -5.72
C ARG A 18 -0.27 12.76 -4.77
N ASP A 19 0.28 13.87 -5.24
CA ASP A 19 1.17 14.70 -4.43
C ASP A 19 0.31 15.67 -3.59
N LEU A 20 0.70 15.83 -2.34
CA LEU A 20 0.15 16.83 -1.42
C LEU A 20 1.18 17.94 -1.30
N THR A 21 0.82 19.16 -1.69
CA THR A 21 1.79 20.26 -1.91
C THR A 21 2.03 21.12 -0.68
N HIS A 22 1.35 20.85 0.44
CA HIS A 22 1.58 21.51 1.72
C HIS A 22 1.28 20.55 2.88
N PRO A 23 1.76 20.85 4.11
CA PRO A 23 1.37 20.10 5.30
C PRO A 23 -0.14 20.22 5.57
N HIS A 24 -0.74 19.15 6.09
CA HIS A 24 -2.18 19.09 6.40
C HIS A 24 -2.47 18.76 7.88
N GLU A 25 -1.45 18.81 8.75
CA GLU A 25 -1.58 18.48 10.18
C GLU A 25 -2.63 19.32 10.92
N ASN A 26 -2.77 20.60 10.56
CA ASN A 26 -3.69 21.55 11.19
C ASN A 26 -5.05 21.64 10.47
N GLU A 27 -5.28 20.82 9.44
CA GLU A 27 -6.51 20.82 8.62
C GLU A 27 -7.39 19.59 8.89
N GLN A 28 -7.12 18.85 9.96
CA GLN A 28 -7.79 17.58 10.22
C GLN A 28 -9.23 17.80 10.74
N PRO A 29 -10.23 17.05 10.23
CA PRO A 29 -10.11 15.96 9.26
C PRO A 29 -9.93 16.46 7.82
N PHE A 30 -9.01 15.82 7.09
CA PHE A 30 -8.77 16.12 5.67
C PHE A 30 -9.18 14.95 4.78
N GLU A 31 -10.07 15.21 3.83
CA GLU A 31 -10.45 14.25 2.80
C GLU A 31 -10.13 14.79 1.40
N ARG A 32 -9.49 13.94 0.60
CA ARG A 32 -9.30 14.15 -0.83
C ARG A 32 -9.35 12.82 -1.55
N SER A 33 -9.83 12.82 -2.79
CA SER A 33 -9.92 11.65 -3.65
C SER A 33 -9.19 11.83 -4.99
N LYS A 34 -8.84 10.72 -5.62
CA LYS A 34 -8.38 10.61 -7.02
C LYS A 34 -8.68 9.20 -7.49
N THR A 35 -9.29 9.06 -8.66
CA THR A 35 -9.52 7.76 -9.31
C THR A 35 -8.28 7.33 -10.06
N ILE A 36 -7.89 6.06 -9.91
CA ILE A 36 -6.78 5.43 -10.63
C ILE A 36 -7.33 4.19 -11.33
N GLU A 37 -7.17 4.13 -12.65
CA GLU A 37 -7.52 2.96 -13.44
C GLU A 37 -6.57 1.80 -13.11
N ILE A 38 -7.15 0.64 -12.81
CA ILE A 38 -6.40 -0.58 -12.47
C ILE A 38 -6.62 -1.60 -13.59
N PRO A 39 -5.54 -2.15 -14.21
CA PRO A 39 -5.69 -3.20 -15.21
C PRO A 39 -6.39 -4.44 -14.64
N ASP A 40 -7.26 -5.07 -15.42
CA ASP A 40 -8.07 -6.22 -15.00
C ASP A 40 -7.26 -7.43 -14.49
N ASN A 41 -5.99 -7.52 -14.89
CA ASN A 41 -5.09 -8.60 -14.44
C ASN A 41 -4.42 -8.34 -13.08
N VAL A 42 -4.78 -7.26 -12.37
CA VAL A 42 -4.25 -6.92 -11.04
C VAL A 42 -5.26 -7.32 -9.97
N THR A 43 -4.90 -8.30 -9.15
CA THR A 43 -5.74 -8.75 -8.03
C THR A 43 -5.49 -7.97 -6.74
N CYS A 44 -4.24 -7.56 -6.51
CA CYS A 44 -3.81 -6.93 -5.27
C CYS A 44 -3.14 -5.59 -5.57
N VAL A 45 -3.52 -4.54 -4.83
CA VAL A 45 -2.89 -3.22 -4.90
C VAL A 45 -2.29 -2.84 -3.56
N VAL A 46 -1.16 -2.13 -3.61
CA VAL A 46 -0.43 -1.65 -2.43
C VAL A 46 -0.58 -0.13 -2.36
N VAL A 47 -1.12 0.36 -1.25
CA VAL A 47 -1.31 1.79 -0.98
C VAL A 47 -0.30 2.22 0.10
N ARG A 48 0.58 3.16 -0.26
CA ARG A 48 1.61 3.71 0.64
C ARG A 48 1.39 5.21 0.83
N GLY A 49 1.35 5.65 2.09
CA GLY A 49 1.55 7.05 2.45
C GLY A 49 3.04 7.42 2.38
N HIS A 50 3.33 8.68 2.07
CA HIS A 50 4.69 9.22 2.16
C HIS A 50 4.64 10.70 2.57
N ASP A 51 5.41 11.07 3.58
CA ASP A 51 5.60 12.47 3.98
C ASP A 51 7.10 12.78 4.18
N GLN A 52 7.45 14.07 4.28
CA GLN A 52 8.84 14.51 4.36
C GLN A 52 9.50 14.21 5.72
N THR A 53 8.71 14.10 6.79
CA THR A 53 9.19 13.91 8.15
C THR A 53 9.38 12.43 8.48
N HIS A 54 8.45 11.57 8.05
CA HIS A 54 8.42 10.15 8.39
C HIS A 54 8.77 9.23 7.22
N GLY A 55 9.01 9.77 6.02
CA GLY A 55 9.21 8.97 4.81
C GLY A 55 7.98 8.12 4.53
N TYR A 56 8.17 6.82 4.39
CA TYR A 56 7.10 5.82 4.26
C TYR A 56 6.56 5.33 5.62
N GLY A 57 6.88 5.99 6.73
CA GLY A 57 6.50 5.54 8.07
C GLY A 57 5.00 5.26 8.24
N GLY A 58 4.68 4.44 9.24
CA GLY A 58 3.29 4.16 9.63
C GLY A 58 2.82 2.80 9.11
N ARG A 59 1.84 2.79 8.20
CA ARG A 59 1.27 1.55 7.66
C ARG A 59 1.19 1.59 6.14
N VAL A 60 1.42 0.43 5.55
CA VAL A 60 1.05 0.13 4.17
C VAL A 60 -0.23 -0.69 4.18
N VAL A 61 -1.11 -0.43 3.22
CA VAL A 61 -2.36 -1.18 3.06
C VAL A 61 -2.28 -1.99 1.78
N VAL A 62 -2.52 -3.29 1.89
CA VAL A 62 -2.68 -4.21 0.75
C VAL A 62 -4.17 -4.49 0.61
N VAL A 63 -4.72 -4.24 -0.58
CA VAL A 63 -6.15 -4.43 -0.87
C VAL A 63 -6.29 -5.50 -1.93
N ASN A 64 -7.13 -6.50 -1.65
CA ASN A 64 -7.58 -7.46 -2.65
C ASN A 64 -8.83 -6.91 -3.34
N LEU A 65 -8.71 -6.62 -4.64
CA LEU A 65 -9.79 -6.02 -5.43
C LEU A 65 -10.94 -6.98 -5.74
N ALA A 66 -10.68 -8.30 -5.69
CA ALA A 66 -11.70 -9.31 -5.94
C ALA A 66 -12.50 -9.63 -4.68
N ALA A 67 -11.84 -9.75 -3.52
CA ALA A 67 -12.48 -10.07 -2.25
C ALA A 67 -13.07 -8.83 -1.55
N GLY A 68 -12.56 -7.62 -1.83
CA GLY A 68 -12.92 -6.40 -1.10
C GLY A 68 -12.26 -6.31 0.29
N GLU A 69 -11.27 -7.17 0.56
CA GLU A 69 -10.57 -7.26 1.84
C GLU A 69 -9.28 -6.43 1.84
N GLN A 70 -8.85 -6.00 3.03
CA GLN A 70 -7.63 -5.21 3.21
C GLN A 70 -6.79 -5.69 4.40
N ASN A 71 -5.47 -5.68 4.22
CA ASN A 71 -4.49 -5.96 5.26
C ASN A 71 -3.60 -4.74 5.49
N ALA A 72 -3.53 -4.25 6.73
CA ALA A 72 -2.73 -3.10 7.12
C ALA A 72 -1.46 -3.56 7.85
N ILE A 73 -0.31 -3.36 7.22
CA ILE A 73 0.99 -3.86 7.69
C ILE A 73 1.81 -2.67 8.18
N ARG A 74 2.46 -2.83 9.34
CA ARG A 74 3.37 -1.80 9.86
C ARG A 74 4.53 -1.62 8.89
N GLN A 75 4.72 -0.40 8.42
CA GLN A 75 5.80 0.00 7.53
C GLN A 75 6.84 0.83 8.32
N GLY A 76 8.12 0.69 7.97
CA GLY A 76 9.19 1.56 8.45
C GLY A 76 9.30 2.86 7.66
N SER A 77 10.29 3.71 7.95
CA SER A 77 10.58 4.92 7.15
C SER A 77 10.98 4.59 5.71
N ASP A 78 11.56 3.41 5.50
CA ASP A 78 11.96 2.90 4.19
C ASP A 78 10.87 2.05 3.54
N GLN A 79 10.90 2.00 2.21
CA GLN A 79 9.99 1.19 1.43
C GLN A 79 10.31 -0.30 1.61
N GLN A 80 9.56 -0.98 2.48
CA GLN A 80 9.73 -2.41 2.72
C GLN A 80 9.13 -3.26 1.59
N ALA A 81 9.76 -4.42 1.37
CA ALA A 81 9.25 -5.49 0.52
C ALA A 81 7.90 -5.99 1.03
N LEU A 82 7.00 -6.33 0.10
CA LEU A 82 5.79 -7.07 0.41
C LEU A 82 5.77 -8.39 -0.36
N SER A 83 5.09 -9.36 0.21
CA SER A 83 4.92 -10.70 -0.33
C SER A 83 3.51 -10.95 -0.82
N GLU A 84 3.31 -11.97 -1.64
CA GLU A 84 1.98 -12.41 -2.09
C GLU A 84 1.10 -12.82 -0.90
N ASP A 85 1.69 -13.33 0.18
CA ASP A 85 0.97 -13.72 1.41
C ASP A 85 0.42 -12.52 2.18
N ASP A 86 0.91 -11.31 1.90
CA ASP A 86 0.40 -10.08 2.50
C ASP A 86 -0.93 -9.63 1.86
N CYS A 87 -1.29 -10.18 0.70
CA CYS A 87 -2.58 -9.93 0.08
C CYS A 87 -3.68 -10.78 0.76
N PRO A 88 -4.70 -10.15 1.34
CA PRO A 88 -5.76 -10.89 2.02
C PRO A 88 -6.57 -11.73 1.01
N VAL A 89 -7.10 -12.86 1.48
CA VAL A 89 -7.96 -13.77 0.71
C VAL A 89 -9.43 -13.48 0.91
#